data_AF-A0A3M1ERK9-F1
#
_entry.id   AF-A0A3M1ERK9-F1
#
_cell.length_a   1.000
_cell.length_b   1.000
_cell.length_c   1.000
_cell.angle_alpha   90.00
_cell.angle_beta   90.00
_cell.angle_gamma   90.00
#
_symmetry.space_group_name_H-M   'P 1'
#
loop_
_entity.id
_entity.type
_entity.pdbx_description
1 polymer ?
#
loop_
_entity_poly.entity_id
_entity_poly.type
_entity_poly.pdbx_seq_one_letter_code
_entity_poly.pdbx_strand_id
1 'polypeptide(L)'
;ATAGLALLTLRPGEQLTVEQGDLLVLAGAISFALHITAIGAFAPHMDALTLATIQITATALIAMPAALLLEAPTWPIHSSVWFAAAFTGVLATCVALGVQTVAQVFTTPTHTALIFSTEPVFAALFGMLLAGEKLSERAWLGGALILAGMMAAELWPRGGTVPPEAPVAPAGPALGPSHSD
;
A
#
# COMPACT_ATOMS: atom_id res chain seq x y z
N ALA A 1 17.83 7.16 -0.83
CA ALA A 1 16.73 6.85 0.10
C ALA A 1 17.07 7.27 1.53
N THR A 2 17.91 6.55 2.25
CA THR A 2 18.26 6.83 3.67
C THR A 2 18.77 8.24 3.93
N ALA A 3 19.69 8.75 3.11
CA ALA A 3 20.16 10.13 3.24
C ALA A 3 19.04 11.18 3.02
N GLY A 4 18.06 10.86 2.16
CA GLY A 4 16.93 11.76 1.88
C GLY A 4 15.95 11.76 3.04
N LEU A 5 15.66 10.58 3.59
CA LEU A 5 14.89 10.44 4.83
C LEU A 5 15.57 11.18 5.98
N ALA A 6 16.89 11.03 6.14
CA ALA A 6 17.65 11.77 7.14
C ALA A 6 17.53 13.29 6.98
N LEU A 7 17.52 13.82 5.76
CA LEU A 7 17.34 15.26 5.52
C LEU A 7 15.93 15.75 5.90
N LEU A 8 14.91 14.92 5.70
CA LEU A 8 13.52 15.22 6.07
C LEU A 8 13.28 15.12 7.58
N THR A 9 13.87 14.10 8.23
CA THR A 9 13.59 13.76 9.63
C THR A 9 14.56 14.42 10.61
N LEU A 10 15.85 14.51 10.29
CA LEU A 10 16.85 15.03 11.22
C LEU A 10 16.83 16.55 11.26
N ARG A 11 16.69 17.07 12.47
CA ARG A 11 16.80 18.50 12.75
C ARG A 11 18.16 18.79 13.37
N PRO A 12 18.91 19.79 12.86
CA PRO A 12 20.18 20.16 13.45
C PRO A 12 20.02 20.52 14.93
N GLY A 13 20.77 19.85 15.81
CA GLY A 13 20.77 20.11 17.25
C GLY A 13 19.78 19.27 18.07
N GLU A 14 18.95 18.43 17.44
CA GLU A 14 18.14 17.44 18.15
C GLU A 14 18.91 16.13 18.34
N GLN A 15 18.65 15.43 19.45
CA GLN A 15 19.21 14.11 19.70
C GLN A 15 18.47 13.07 18.86
N LEU A 16 19.21 12.09 18.32
CA LEU A 16 18.63 10.92 17.66
C LEU A 16 17.95 10.03 18.70
N THR A 17 16.63 10.12 18.80
CA THR A 17 15.79 9.22 19.59
C THR A 17 14.94 8.36 18.67
N VAL A 18 14.71 7.11 19.08
CA VAL A 18 13.74 6.24 18.41
C VAL A 18 12.40 6.48 19.09
N GLU A 19 11.46 7.02 18.33
CA GLU A 19 10.13 7.32 18.84
C GLU A 19 9.21 6.11 18.64
N GLN A 20 8.14 6.02 19.44
CA GLN A 20 7.14 4.95 19.30
C GLN A 20 6.53 4.91 17.89
N GLY A 21 6.41 6.08 17.23
CA GLY A 21 5.96 6.20 15.84
C GLY A 21 6.87 5.47 14.85
N ASP A 22 8.20 5.49 15.05
CA ASP A 22 9.14 4.82 14.15
C ASP A 22 8.95 3.30 14.17
N LEU A 23 8.68 2.74 15.34
CA LEU A 23 8.37 1.31 15.50
C LEU A 23 7.05 0.94 14.82
N LEU A 24 6.03 1.81 14.91
CA LEU A 24 4.75 1.60 14.24
C LEU A 24 4.89 1.68 12.71
N VAL A 25 5.68 2.62 12.20
CA VAL A 25 5.99 2.72 10.76
C VAL A 25 6.74 1.49 10.27
N LEU A 26 7.73 1.00 11.02
CA LEU A 26 8.47 -0.21 10.68
C LEU A 26 7.56 -1.45 10.67
N ALA A 27 6.71 -1.60 11.69
CA ALA A 27 5.74 -2.69 11.75
C ALA A 27 4.77 -2.62 10.58
N GLY A 28 4.24 -1.43 10.27
CA GLY A 28 3.37 -1.19 9.13
C GLY A 28 4.03 -1.55 7.79
N ALA A 29 5.30 -1.18 7.59
CA ALA A 29 6.05 -1.51 6.38
C ALA A 29 6.24 -3.02 6.21
N ILE A 30 6.56 -3.75 7.29
CA ILE A 30 6.67 -5.21 7.28
C ILE A 30 5.32 -5.86 6.97
N SER A 31 4.25 -5.44 7.66
CA SER A 31 2.90 -5.95 7.42
C SER A 31 2.43 -5.70 5.99
N PHE A 32 2.71 -4.53 5.42
CA PHE A 32 2.32 -4.21 4.05
C PHE A 32 3.15 -4.99 3.02
N ALA A 33 4.45 -5.20 3.26
CA ALA A 33 5.28 -6.05 2.41
C ALA A 33 4.79 -7.51 2.41
N LEU A 34 4.42 -8.03 3.58
CA LEU A 34 3.81 -9.36 3.72
C LEU A 34 2.46 -9.43 3.01
N HIS A 35 1.64 -8.39 3.12
CA HIS A 35 0.35 -8.27 2.44
C HIS A 35 0.50 -8.33 0.91
N ILE A 36 1.36 -7.50 0.32
CA ILE A 36 1.65 -7.54 -1.13
C ILE A 36 2.16 -8.92 -1.55
N THR A 37 3.06 -9.52 -0.77
CA THR A 37 3.64 -10.84 -1.08
C THR A 37 2.56 -11.93 -1.02
N ALA A 38 1.70 -11.90 0.00
CA ALA A 38 0.58 -12.83 0.15
C ALA A 38 -0.42 -12.69 -1.01
N ILE A 39 -0.79 -11.46 -1.38
CA ILE A 39 -1.64 -11.23 -2.55
C ILE A 39 -0.99 -11.83 -3.81
N GLY A 40 0.29 -11.60 -4.04
CA GLY A 40 0.99 -12.17 -5.21
C GLY A 40 0.97 -13.71 -5.24
N ALA A 41 0.96 -14.36 -4.07
CA ALA A 41 0.87 -15.82 -3.98
C ALA A 41 -0.57 -16.34 -4.16
N PHE A 42 -1.58 -15.66 -3.61
CA PHE A 42 -2.97 -16.16 -3.58
C PHE A 42 -3.84 -15.65 -4.73
N ALA A 43 -3.66 -14.41 -5.20
CA ALA A 43 -4.50 -13.80 -6.23
C ALA A 43 -4.52 -14.57 -7.56
N PRO A 44 -3.42 -15.19 -8.04
CA PRO A 44 -3.47 -16.00 -9.26
C PRO A 44 -4.28 -17.30 -9.15
N HIS A 45 -4.55 -17.77 -7.93
CA HIS A 45 -5.17 -19.08 -7.66
C HIS A 45 -6.65 -18.97 -7.25
N MET A 46 -7.18 -17.76 -7.12
CA MET A 46 -8.53 -17.49 -6.64
C MET A 46 -9.14 -16.33 -7.43
N ASP A 47 -10.46 -16.14 -7.33
CA ASP A 47 -11.06 -14.92 -7.85
C ASP A 47 -10.54 -13.70 -7.07
N ALA A 48 -9.81 -12.82 -7.77
CA ALA A 48 -9.12 -11.68 -7.17
C ALA A 48 -10.08 -10.70 -6.48
N LEU A 49 -11.28 -10.49 -7.03
CA LEU A 49 -12.30 -9.63 -6.42
C LEU A 49 -12.90 -10.26 -5.16
N THR A 50 -13.10 -11.57 -5.15
CA THR A 50 -13.49 -12.32 -3.94
C THR A 50 -12.41 -12.18 -2.86
N LEU A 51 -11.14 -12.36 -3.22
CA LEU A 51 -10.02 -12.20 -2.29
C LEU A 51 -9.96 -10.77 -1.72
N ALA A 52 -10.13 -9.74 -2.55
CA ALA A 52 -10.18 -8.34 -2.10
C ALA A 52 -11.38 -8.09 -1.15
N THR A 53 -12.56 -8.61 -1.50
CA THR A 53 -13.78 -8.46 -0.71
C THR A 53 -13.62 -9.08 0.68
N ILE A 54 -13.05 -10.28 0.76
CA ILE A 54 -12.77 -10.96 2.04
C ILE A 54 -11.82 -10.12 2.90
N GLN A 55 -10.73 -9.62 2.32
CA GLN A 55 -9.75 -8.80 3.04
C GLN A 55 -10.38 -7.52 3.59
N ILE A 56 -11.08 -6.76 2.75
CA ILE A 56 -11.72 -5.49 3.15
C ILE A 56 -12.78 -5.75 4.23
N THR A 57 -13.60 -6.80 4.06
CA THR A 57 -14.64 -7.15 5.03
C THR A 57 -14.03 -7.58 6.36
N ALA A 58 -12.97 -8.41 6.34
CA ALA A 58 -12.26 -8.82 7.55
C ALA A 58 -11.65 -7.60 8.26
N THR A 59 -10.99 -6.71 7.52
CA THR A 59 -10.44 -5.46 8.08
C THR A 59 -11.53 -4.60 8.70
N ALA A 60 -12.68 -4.43 8.05
CA ALA A 60 -13.80 -3.66 8.60
C ALA A 60 -14.37 -4.28 9.89
N LEU A 61 -14.53 -5.60 9.92
CA LEU A 61 -15.05 -6.33 11.08
C LEU A 61 -14.08 -6.34 12.27
N ILE A 62 -12.78 -6.22 12.03
CA ILE A 62 -11.75 -6.12 13.09
C ILE A 62 -11.58 -4.67 13.54
N ALA A 63 -11.50 -3.73 12.59
CA ALA A 63 -11.23 -2.33 12.86
C ALA A 63 -12.41 -1.62 13.55
N MET A 64 -13.66 -1.96 13.21
CA MET A 64 -14.82 -1.28 13.81
C MET A 64 -14.93 -1.55 15.34
N PRO A 65 -14.84 -2.79 15.84
CA PRO A 65 -14.76 -3.04 17.28
C PRO A 65 -13.53 -2.41 17.92
N ALA A 66 -12.37 -2.47 17.27
CA ALA A 66 -11.14 -1.86 17.80
C ALA A 66 -11.30 -0.33 17.99
N ALA A 67 -11.90 0.36 17.03
CA ALA A 67 -12.19 1.79 17.13
C ALA A 67 -13.14 2.11 18.29
N LEU A 68 -14.16 1.28 18.52
CA LEU A 68 -15.09 1.48 19.65
C LEU A 68 -14.46 1.20 21.03
N LEU A 69 -13.43 0.35 21.09
CA LEU A 69 -12.78 -0.05 22.34
C LEU A 69 -11.56 0.81 22.70
N LEU A 70 -10.82 1.26 21.69
CA LEU A 70 -9.55 1.99 21.88
C LEU A 70 -9.71 3.50 21.77
N GLU A 71 -10.79 3.98 21.15
CA GLU A 71 -11.04 5.41 20.92
C GLU A 71 -12.39 5.84 21.51
N ALA A 72 -12.62 7.15 21.56
CA ALA A 72 -13.89 7.76 21.93
C ALA A 72 -14.53 8.42 20.70
N PRO A 73 -15.14 7.64 19.78
CA PRO A 73 -15.67 8.18 18.55
C PRO A 73 -16.79 9.18 18.84
N THR A 74 -16.69 10.35 18.20
CA THR A 74 -17.71 11.39 18.27
C THR A 74 -18.51 11.39 16.98
N TRP A 75 -19.80 11.73 17.07
CA TRP A 75 -20.64 11.84 15.88
C TRP A 75 -20.27 13.11 15.11
N PRO A 76 -19.75 13.01 13.87
CA PRO A 76 -19.34 14.19 13.12
C PRO A 76 -20.55 15.05 12.74
N ILE A 77 -20.47 16.34 13.09
CA ILE A 77 -21.53 17.32 12.81
C ILE A 77 -21.47 17.78 11.34
N HIS A 78 -20.27 17.82 10.74
CA HIS A 78 -20.06 18.31 9.39
C HIS A 78 -20.21 17.21 8.34
N SER A 79 -21.00 17.47 7.30
CA SER A 79 -21.19 16.55 6.16
C SER A 79 -19.91 16.26 5.39
N SER A 80 -18.92 17.16 5.44
CA SER A 80 -17.60 16.96 4.81
C SER A 80 -16.84 15.76 5.40
N VAL A 81 -17.01 15.47 6.69
CA VAL A 81 -16.35 14.32 7.34
C VAL A 81 -16.92 13.01 6.81
N TRP A 82 -18.24 12.94 6.64
CA TRP A 82 -18.92 11.78 6.06
C TRP A 82 -18.54 11.58 4.59
N PHE A 83 -18.45 12.66 3.82
CA PHE A 83 -17.95 12.59 2.45
C PHE A 83 -16.50 12.09 2.40
N ALA A 84 -15.61 12.62 3.24
CA ALA A 84 -14.23 12.18 3.31
C ALA A 84 -14.13 10.69 3.70
N ALA A 85 -14.90 10.25 4.70
CA ALA A 85 -14.94 8.84 5.12
C ALA A 85 -15.48 7.91 4.01
N ALA A 86 -16.53 8.32 3.30
CA ALA A 86 -17.06 7.55 2.18
C ALA A 86 -16.06 7.51 1.01
N PHE A 87 -15.42 8.63 0.71
CA PHE A 87 -14.40 8.72 -0.34
C PHE A 87 -13.19 7.83 -0.02
N THR A 88 -12.64 7.91 1.18
CA THR A 88 -11.48 7.09 1.55
C THR A 88 -11.86 5.63 1.69
N GLY A 89 -13.01 5.30 2.29
CA GLY A 89 -13.47 3.92 2.43
C GLY A 89 -13.78 3.25 1.09
N VAL A 90 -14.49 3.93 0.18
CA VAL A 90 -14.92 3.32 -1.08
C VAL A 90 -13.84 3.44 -2.16
N LEU A 91 -13.39 4.67 -2.47
CA LEU A 91 -12.42 4.87 -3.54
C LEU A 91 -11.00 4.50 -3.09
N ALA A 92 -10.52 5.08 -1.99
CA ALA A 92 -9.13 4.90 -1.60
C ALA A 92 -8.85 3.50 -1.02
N THR A 93 -9.85 2.80 -0.49
CA THR A 93 -9.70 1.44 0.04
C THR A 93 -10.32 0.40 -0.88
N CYS A 94 -11.65 0.36 -1.05
CA CYS A 94 -12.28 -0.74 -1.79
C CYS A 94 -11.84 -0.82 -3.25
N VAL A 95 -11.90 0.30 -3.97
CA VAL A 95 -11.51 0.36 -5.38
C VAL A 95 -9.99 0.19 -5.51
N ALA A 96 -9.19 0.93 -4.75
CA ALA A 96 -7.74 0.85 -4.86
C ALA A 96 -7.18 -0.54 -4.55
N LEU A 97 -7.60 -1.16 -3.43
CA LEU A 97 -7.15 -2.52 -3.07
C LEU A 97 -7.74 -3.59 -3.99
N GLY A 98 -8.95 -3.39 -4.51
CA GLY A 98 -9.53 -4.26 -5.52
C GLY A 98 -8.72 -4.25 -6.82
N VAL A 99 -8.40 -3.05 -7.32
CA VAL A 99 -7.54 -2.87 -8.50
C VAL A 99 -6.15 -3.43 -8.24
N GLN A 100 -5.56 -3.17 -7.07
CA GLN A 100 -4.26 -3.75 -6.68
C GLN A 100 -4.31 -5.28 -6.75
N THR A 101 -5.31 -5.91 -6.11
CA THR A 101 -5.42 -7.36 -6.03
C THR A 101 -5.55 -7.97 -7.42
N VAL A 102 -6.35 -7.35 -8.30
CA VAL A 102 -6.48 -7.77 -9.71
C VAL A 102 -5.18 -7.55 -10.48
N ALA A 103 -4.54 -6.39 -10.33
CA ALA A 103 -3.29 -6.08 -11.03
C ALA A 103 -2.17 -7.05 -10.66
N GLN A 104 -2.11 -7.48 -9.39
CA GLN A 104 -1.14 -8.45 -8.88
C GLN A 104 -1.29 -9.87 -9.47
N VAL A 105 -2.40 -10.17 -10.16
CA VAL A 105 -2.50 -11.39 -10.98
C VAL A 105 -1.58 -11.32 -12.21
N PHE A 106 -1.29 -10.10 -12.69
CA PHE A 106 -0.54 -9.85 -13.92
C PHE A 106 0.86 -9.25 -13.68
N THR A 107 1.26 -9.06 -12.42
CA THR A 107 2.55 -8.45 -12.08
C THR A 107 3.15 -9.09 -10.83
N THR A 108 4.45 -8.88 -10.61
CA THR A 108 5.14 -9.44 -9.45
C THR A 108 4.96 -8.58 -8.20
N PRO A 109 5.11 -9.15 -6.99
CA PRO A 109 5.16 -8.39 -5.74
C PRO A 109 6.20 -7.26 -5.78
N THR A 110 7.36 -7.50 -6.40
CA THR A 110 8.44 -6.51 -6.54
C THR A 110 7.99 -5.31 -7.37
N HIS A 111 7.42 -5.55 -8.56
CA HIS A 111 6.89 -4.46 -9.39
C HIS A 111 5.75 -3.71 -8.70
N THR A 112 4.90 -4.42 -7.95
CA THR A 112 3.81 -3.80 -7.18
C THR A 112 4.37 -2.88 -6.09
N ALA A 113 5.33 -3.36 -5.31
CA ALA A 113 5.99 -2.58 -4.28
C ALA A 113 6.70 -1.34 -4.85
N LEU A 114 7.25 -1.44 -6.07
CA LEU A 114 7.83 -0.31 -6.80
C LEU A 114 6.76 0.72 -7.21
N ILE A 115 5.58 0.28 -7.63
CA ILE A 115 4.46 1.19 -7.95
C ILE A 115 4.01 1.92 -6.68
N PHE A 116 3.78 1.22 -5.56
CA PHE A 116 3.43 1.86 -4.28
C PHE A 116 4.52 2.81 -3.78
N SER A 117 5.78 2.46 -4.03
CA SER A 117 6.92 3.32 -3.78
C SER A 117 6.88 4.67 -4.53
N THR A 118 6.10 4.78 -5.61
CA THR A 118 5.86 6.06 -6.31
C THR A 118 4.68 6.84 -5.75
N GLU A 119 3.84 6.25 -4.90
CA GLU A 119 2.69 6.91 -4.27
C GLU A 119 3.04 8.23 -3.59
N PRO A 120 4.16 8.36 -2.83
CA PRO A 120 4.52 9.64 -2.21
C PRO A 120 4.72 10.79 -3.21
N VAL A 121 5.09 10.48 -4.46
CA VAL A 121 5.23 11.49 -5.53
C VAL A 121 3.86 12.04 -5.92
N PHE A 122 2.89 11.16 -6.11
CA PHE A 122 1.52 11.56 -6.41
C PHE A 122 0.85 12.24 -5.22
N ALA A 123 1.10 11.76 -4.00
CA ALA A 123 0.63 12.40 -2.78
C ALA A 123 1.17 13.84 -2.66
N ALA A 124 2.47 14.05 -2.87
CA ALA A 124 3.06 15.39 -2.88
C ALA A 124 2.50 16.27 -4.00
N LEU A 125 2.33 15.72 -5.22
CA LEU A 125 1.75 16.43 -6.35
C LEU A 125 0.31 16.89 -6.07
N PHE A 126 -0.53 15.98 -5.58
CA PHE A 126 -1.92 16.28 -5.27
C PHE A 126 -2.05 17.16 -4.01
N GLY A 127 -1.16 17.03 -3.03
CA GLY A 127 -1.06 17.96 -1.90
C GLY A 127 -0.80 19.39 -2.37
N MET A 128 0.13 19.59 -3.30
CA MET A 128 0.38 20.92 -3.89
C MET A 128 -0.79 21.42 -4.73
N LEU A 129 -1.38 20.58 -5.59
CA LEU A 129 -2.40 21.00 -6.57
C LEU A 129 -3.81 21.15 -5.97
N LEU A 130 -4.25 20.18 -5.16
CA LEU A 130 -5.61 20.16 -4.60
C LEU A 130 -5.68 20.73 -3.19
N ALA A 131 -4.68 20.48 -2.34
CA ALA A 131 -4.66 20.99 -0.96
C ALA A 131 -3.92 22.33 -0.81
N GLY A 132 -3.24 22.80 -1.87
CA GLY A 132 -2.50 24.07 -1.85
C GLY A 132 -1.27 24.05 -0.95
N GLU A 133 -0.73 22.86 -0.65
CA GLU A 133 0.44 22.70 0.20
C GLU A 133 1.70 23.28 -0.45
N LYS A 134 2.54 23.92 0.36
CA LYS A 134 3.83 24.44 -0.09
C LYS A 134 4.95 23.58 0.47
N LEU A 135 5.66 22.87 -0.41
CA LEU A 135 6.83 22.10 -0.02
C LEU A 135 8.02 23.02 0.25
N SER A 136 8.67 22.83 1.38
CA SER A 136 9.94 23.50 1.68
C SER A 136 11.05 23.02 0.75
N GLU A 137 12.13 23.80 0.61
CA GLU A 137 13.31 23.39 -0.15
C GLU A 137 13.91 22.07 0.38
N ARG A 138 13.85 21.87 1.70
CA ARG A 138 14.25 20.61 2.34
C ARG A 138 13.36 19.43 1.92
N ALA A 139 12.05 19.65 1.82
CA ALA A 139 11.11 18.63 1.36
C ALA A 139 11.38 18.22 -0.09
N TRP A 140 11.64 19.19 -0.97
CA TRP A 140 12.03 18.94 -2.36
C TRP A 140 13.32 18.13 -2.47
N LEU A 141 14.38 18.55 -1.79
CA LEU A 141 15.67 17.88 -1.88
C LEU A 141 15.64 16.48 -1.25
N GLY A 142 15.00 16.35 -0.08
CA GLY A 142 14.85 15.06 0.61
C GLY A 142 14.01 14.08 -0.22
N GLY A 143 12.88 14.54 -0.78
CA GLY A 143 12.05 13.75 -1.67
C GLY A 143 12.79 13.29 -2.93
N ALA A 144 13.51 14.19 -3.59
CA ALA A 144 14.33 13.84 -4.76
C ALA A 144 15.39 12.77 -4.45
N LEU A 145 16.06 12.86 -3.29
CA LEU A 145 17.07 11.90 -2.87
C LEU A 145 16.47 10.55 -2.44
N ILE A 146 15.22 10.55 -1.98
CA ILE A 146 14.45 9.33 -1.74
C ILE A 146 14.19 8.61 -3.06
N LEU A 147 13.56 9.29 -4.02
CA LEU A 147 13.22 8.74 -5.33
C LEU A 147 14.44 8.26 -6.10
N ALA A 148 15.51 9.07 -6.15
CA ALA A 148 16.75 8.68 -6.82
C ALA A 148 17.35 7.39 -6.24
N GLY A 149 17.32 7.23 -4.91
CA GLY A 149 17.81 6.00 -4.29
C GLY A 149 16.93 4.79 -4.54
N MET A 150 15.61 4.97 -4.64
CA MET A 150 14.67 3.90 -4.94
C MET A 150 14.81 3.44 -6.39
N MET A 151 14.91 4.38 -7.34
CA MET A 151 15.19 4.08 -8.75
C MET A 151 16.54 3.38 -8.90
N ALA A 152 17.58 3.82 -8.19
CA ALA A 152 18.89 3.18 -8.25
C ALA A 152 18.87 1.74 -7.72
N ALA A 153 18.10 1.46 -6.66
CA ALA A 153 17.95 0.11 -6.10
C ALA A 153 17.23 -0.84 -7.06
N GLU A 154 16.25 -0.33 -7.82
CA GLU A 154 15.51 -1.12 -8.78
C GLU A 154 16.27 -1.35 -10.08
N LEU A 155 16.92 -0.31 -10.61
CA LEU A 155 17.69 -0.38 -11.86
C LEU A 155 19.03 -1.11 -11.69
N TRP A 156 19.42 -1.45 -10.46
CA TRP A 156 20.63 -2.20 -10.20
C TRP A 156 20.52 -3.63 -10.75
N PRO A 157 21.42 -4.07 -11.64
CA PRO A 157 21.36 -5.41 -12.21
C PRO A 157 21.44 -6.47 -11.11
N ARG A 158 20.33 -7.19 -10.88
CA ARG A 158 20.35 -8.40 -10.05
C ARG A 158 20.99 -9.51 -10.87
N GLY A 159 22.29 -9.73 -10.67
CA GLY A 159 23.09 -10.77 -11.35
C GLY A 159 22.75 -12.21 -10.96
N GLY A 160 21.48 -12.53 -10.72
CA GLY A 160 21.01 -13.87 -10.42
C GLY A 160 20.06 -14.36 -11.50
N THR A 161 20.36 -15.51 -12.10
CA THR A 161 19.40 -16.25 -12.94
C THR A 161 18.20 -16.62 -12.09
N VAL A 162 17.13 -15.84 -12.14
CA VAL A 162 15.82 -16.31 -11.69
C VAL A 162 15.45 -17.45 -12.65
N PRO A 163 15.29 -18.69 -12.17
CA PRO A 163 14.82 -19.77 -13.02
C PRO A 163 13.52 -19.32 -13.70
N PRO A 164 13.32 -19.60 -15.01
CA PRO A 164 12.09 -19.20 -15.69
C PRO A 164 10.90 -19.69 -14.87
N GLU A 165 10.12 -18.74 -14.35
CA GLU A 165 8.92 -19.04 -13.58
C GLU A 165 7.97 -19.79 -14.51
N ALA A 166 7.59 -21.00 -14.12
CA ALA A 166 6.76 -21.86 -14.95
C ALA A 166 5.46 -21.11 -15.27
N PRO A 167 4.94 -21.18 -16.51
CA PRO A 167 3.69 -20.53 -16.87
C PRO A 167 2.61 -20.94 -15.89
N VAL A 168 1.97 -19.95 -15.25
CA VAL A 168 0.77 -20.17 -14.44
C VAL A 168 -0.28 -20.77 -15.37
N ALA A 169 -0.54 -22.07 -15.20
CA ALA A 169 -1.53 -22.77 -16.00
C ALA A 169 -2.90 -22.09 -15.79
N PRO A 170 -3.66 -21.81 -16.85
CA PRO A 170 -4.99 -21.24 -16.70
C PRO A 170 -5.83 -22.16 -15.82
N ALA A 171 -6.55 -21.58 -14.87
CA ALA A 171 -7.49 -22.29 -14.01
C ALA A 171 -8.40 -23.15 -14.89
N GLY A 172 -8.32 -24.48 -14.71
CA GLY A 172 -9.18 -25.42 -15.42
C GLY A 172 -10.66 -25.08 -15.18
N PRO A 173 -11.54 -25.36 -16.14
CA PRO A 173 -12.96 -25.03 -15.99
C PRO A 173 -13.51 -25.67 -14.72
N ALA A 174 -14.19 -24.84 -13.92
CA ALA A 174 -14.93 -25.27 -12.73
C ALA A 174 -15.79 -26.48 -13.11
N LEU A 175 -15.54 -27.61 -12.46
CA LEU A 175 -16.31 -28.84 -12.62
C LEU A 175 -17.79 -28.50 -12.46
N GLY A 176 -18.54 -28.55 -13.57
CA GLY A 176 -19.99 -28.40 -13.57
C GLY A 176 -20.65 -29.50 -12.74
N PRO A 177 -21.85 -29.26 -12.20
CA PRO A 177 -22.53 -30.24 -11.36
C PRO A 177 -22.78 -31.53 -12.16
N SER A 178 -22.29 -32.66 -11.62
CA SER A 178 -22.59 -33.99 -12.11
C SER A 178 -24.09 -34.24 -11.94
N HIS A 179 -24.86 -34.09 -13.01
CA HIS A 179 -26.17 -34.71 -13.12
C HIS A 179 -25.96 -36.23 -13.19
N SER A 180 -26.24 -36.92 -12.07
CA SER A 180 -26.55 -38.34 -12.08
C SER A 180 -28.06 -38.48 -12.16
N ASP A 181 -28.52 -39.06 -13.28
CA ASP A 181 -29.85 -39.64 -13.46
C ASP A 181 -30.16 -40.73 -12.42
#